data_AF-A0A0N8VRX9-F1
#
_entry.id   AF-A0A0N8VRX9-F1
#
_cell.length_a   1.000
_cell.length_b   1.000
_cell.length_c   1.000
_cell.angle_alpha   90.00
_cell.angle_beta   90.00
_cell.angle_gamma   90.00
#
_symmetry.space_group_name_H-M   'P 1'
#
loop_
_entity.id
_entity.type
_entity.pdbx_description
1 polymer ?
#
loop_
_entity_poly.entity_id
_entity_poly.type
_entity_poly.pdbx_seq_one_letter_code
_entity_poly.pdbx_strand_id
1 'polypeptide(L)' 'MATLPTAAQISADLLSRNERADDIERLKLMVDLPDLRYVDISAQVELIQALERWPLLAHLQAYRSAALPALVDDIA' A
#
# COMPACT_ATOMS: atom_id res chain seq x y z
N MET A 1 16.39 2.69 22.92
CA MET A 1 16.74 2.67 21.49
C MET A 1 15.71 1.77 20.81
N ALA A 2 14.87 2.29 19.90
CA ALA A 2 13.97 1.45 19.13
C ALA A 2 14.79 0.67 18.10
N THR A 3 14.68 -0.66 18.11
CA THR A 3 15.32 -1.52 17.11
C THR A 3 14.60 -1.37 15.78
N LEU A 4 15.37 -1.20 14.70
CA LEU A 4 14.82 -1.17 13.34
C LEU A 4 14.28 -2.56 12.99
N PRO A 5 13.09 -2.66 12.38
CA PRO A 5 12.55 -3.94 11.94
C PRO A 5 13.45 -4.54 10.86
N THR A 6 13.62 -5.85 10.94
CA THR A 6 14.41 -6.65 9.99
C THR A 6 13.62 -6.82 8.70
N ALA A 7 14.30 -6.98 7.56
CA ALA A 7 13.66 -7.22 6.27
C ALA A 7 12.62 -8.37 6.32
N ALA A 8 12.91 -9.45 7.05
CA ALA A 8 11.98 -10.55 7.25
C ALA A 8 10.68 -10.15 7.98
N GLN A 9 10.76 -9.22 8.94
CA GLN A 9 9.60 -8.71 9.67
C GLN A 9 8.74 -7.82 8.78
N ILE A 10 9.37 -7.03 7.90
CA ILE A 10 8.67 -6.19 6.91
C ILE A 10 7.93 -7.09 5.91
N SER A 11 8.58 -8.13 5.38
CA SER A 11 7.95 -9.07 4.45
C SER A 11 6.77 -9.82 5.09
N ALA A 12 6.90 -10.22 6.36
CA ALA A 12 5.80 -10.86 7.09
C ALA A 12 4.61 -9.91 7.27
N ASP A 13 4.85 -8.63 7.55
CA ASP A 13 3.78 -7.63 7.68
C ASP A 13 3.05 -7.38 6.34
N LEU A 14 3.80 -7.32 5.24
CA LEU A 14 3.21 -7.23 3.88
C LEU A 14 2.37 -8.46 3.53
N LEU A 15 2.85 -9.66 3.89
CA LEU A 15 2.09 -10.90 3.68
C LEU A 15 0.79 -10.89 4.49
N SER A 16 0.84 -10.51 5.77
CA SER A 16 -0.35 -10.43 6.62
C SER A 16 -1.38 -9.41 6.11
N ARG A 17 -0.93 -8.27 5.57
CA ARG A 17 -1.81 -7.26 4.96
C ARG A 17 -2.52 -7.78 3.71
N ASN A 18 -1.83 -8.57 2.87
CA ASN A 18 -2.45 -9.23 1.71
C ASN A 18 -3.46 -10.29 2.14
N GLU A 19 -3.10 -11.16 3.09
CA GLU A 19 -4.01 -12.18 3.64
C GLU A 19 -5.30 -11.53 4.18
N ARG A 20 -5.17 -10.40 4.87
CA ARG A 20 -6.32 -9.62 5.36
C ARG A 20 -7.20 -9.08 4.23
N ALA A 21 -6.61 -8.62 3.13
CA ALA A 21 -7.37 -8.16 1.97
C ALA A 21 -8.13 -9.31 1.30
N ASP A 22 -7.50 -10.49 1.18
CA ASP A 22 -8.10 -11.69 0.61
C ASP A 22 -9.26 -12.22 1.46
N ASP A 23 -9.11 -12.22 2.79
CA ASP A 23 -10.19 -12.61 3.71
C ASP A 23 -11.41 -11.68 3.59
N ILE A 24 -11.19 -10.39 3.31
CA ILE A 24 -12.26 -9.43 3.08
C ILE A 24 -12.98 -9.71 1.76
N GLU A 25 -12.26 -10.05 0.69
CA GLU A 25 -12.87 -10.51 -0.56
C GLU A 25 -13.73 -11.77 -0.34
N ARG A 26 -13.21 -12.73 0.44
CA ARG A 26 -13.96 -13.93 0.80
C ARG A 26 -15.24 -13.62 1.57
N LEU A 27 -15.17 -12.71 2.55
CA LEU A 27 -16.35 -12.28 3.31
C LEU A 27 -17.38 -11.56 2.44
N LYS A 28 -16.94 -10.71 1.49
CA LYS A 28 -17.85 -10.05 0.54
C LYS A 28 -18.64 -11.08 -0.27
N LEU A 29 -17.96 -12.12 -0.76
CA LEU A 29 -18.61 -13.22 -1.48
C LEU A 29 -19.63 -13.97 -0.61
N MET A 30 -19.30 -14.21 0.67
CA MET A 30 -20.19 -14.94 1.58
C MET A 30 -21.47 -14.16 1.93
N VAL A 31 -21.39 -12.83 1.97
CA VAL A 31 -22.49 -11.96 2.38
C VAL A 31 -23.22 -11.34 1.17
N ASP A 32 -22.88 -11.78 -0.05
CA ASP A 32 -23.43 -11.25 -1.31
C ASP A 32 -23.33 -9.71 -1.38
N LEU A 33 -22.19 -9.17 -0.93
CA LEU A 33 -21.94 -7.73 -1.03
C LEU A 33 -21.66 -7.33 -2.49
N PRO A 34 -22.12 -6.15 -2.92
CA PRO A 34 -21.74 -5.62 -4.22
C PRO A 34 -20.22 -5.44 -4.30
N ASP A 35 -19.69 -5.43 -5.53
CA ASP A 35 -18.27 -5.21 -5.80
C ASP A 35 -17.85 -3.81 -5.30
N LEU A 36 -17.32 -3.80 -4.08
CA LEU A 36 -16.82 -2.62 -3.39
C LEU A 36 -15.32 -2.78 -3.29
N ARG A 37 -14.56 -1.80 -3.79
CA ARG A 37 -13.11 -1.81 -3.64
C ARG A 37 -12.73 -1.72 -2.17
N TYR A 38 -11.96 -2.69 -1.68
CA TYR A 38 -11.38 -2.61 -0.34
C TYR A 38 -10.32 -1.50 -0.29
N VAL A 39 -10.34 -0.69 0.75
CA VAL A 39 -9.37 0.38 0.98
C VAL A 39 -8.89 0.30 2.42
N ASP A 40 -7.61 -0.03 2.61
CA ASP A 40 -6.95 0.01 3.92
C ASP A 40 -6.56 1.47 4.27
N ILE A 41 -7.45 2.14 5.01
CA ILE A 41 -7.23 3.53 5.44
C ILE A 41 -6.08 3.62 6.46
N SER A 42 -5.88 2.59 7.28
CA SER A 42 -4.80 2.57 8.28
C SER A 42 -3.43 2.58 7.61
N ALA A 43 -3.26 1.79 6.55
CA ALA A 43 -2.04 1.82 5.74
C ALA A 43 -1.80 3.18 5.07
N GLN A 44 -2.86 3.83 4.56
CA GLN A 44 -2.73 5.16 3.94
C GLN A 44 -2.31 6.23 4.95
N VAL A 45 -2.89 6.22 6.14
CA VAL A 45 -2.55 7.18 7.20
C VAL A 45 -1.11 7.00 7.65
N GLU A 46 -0.66 5.75 7.84
CA GLU A 46 0.72 5.44 8.21
C GLU A 46 1.72 5.91 7.13
N LEU A 47 1.38 5.71 5.85
CA LEU A 47 2.17 6.21 4.73
C LEU A 47 2.28 7.73 4.75
N ILE A 48 1.16 8.45 4.91
CA ILE A 48 1.17 9.92 4.95
C ILE A 48 2.07 10.42 6.08
N GLN A 49 1.92 9.87 7.29
CA GLN A 49 2.75 10.24 8.45
C GLN A 49 4.24 9.94 8.22
N ALA A 50 4.55 8.82 7.56
CA ALA A 50 5.93 8.51 7.19
C ALA A 50 6.48 9.55 6.19
N LEU A 51 5.71 9.95 5.18
CA LEU A 51 6.18 10.92 4.20
C LEU A 51 6.36 12.32 4.79
N GLU A 52 5.52 12.72 5.74
CA GLU A 52 5.70 13.97 6.50
C GLU A 52 7.01 13.97 7.30
N ARG A 53 7.37 12.83 7.88
CA ARG A 53 8.63 12.68 8.62
C ARG A 53 9.86 12.68 7.71
N TRP A 54 9.72 12.19 6.47
CA TRP A 54 10.83 12.01 5.53
C TRP A 54 10.58 12.80 4.24
N PRO A 55 10.74 14.14 4.24
CA PRO A 55 10.35 14.99 3.12
C PRO A 55 11.08 14.65 1.82
N LEU A 56 12.35 14.21 1.85
CA LEU A 56 13.06 13.75 0.65
C LEU A 56 12.41 12.51 0.01
N LEU A 57 11.88 11.59 0.83
CA LEU A 57 11.14 10.42 0.34
C LEU A 57 9.84 10.84 -0.35
N ALA A 58 9.15 11.86 0.18
CA ALA A 58 7.96 12.44 -0.44
C ALA A 58 8.24 13.02 -1.83
N HIS A 59 9.38 13.70 -2.02
CA HIS A 59 9.78 14.21 -3.33
C HIS A 59 10.02 13.07 -4.34
N LEU A 60 10.64 11.97 -3.92
CA LEU A 60 10.84 10.79 -4.77
C LEU A 60 9.52 10.12 -5.15
N GLN A 61 8.58 10.02 -4.21
CA GLN A 61 7.25 9.51 -4.51
C GLN A 61 6.50 10.38 -5.52
N ALA A 62 6.54 11.71 -5.35
CA ALA A 62 5.93 12.63 -6.30
C ALA A 62 6.55 12.50 -7.69
N TYR A 63 7.87 12.38 -7.77
CA TYR A 63 8.59 12.14 -9.02
C TYR A 63 8.17 10.81 -9.67
N ARG A 64 8.07 9.73 -8.89
CA ARG A 64 7.60 8.42 -9.38
C ARG A 64 6.17 8.48 -9.93
N SER A 65 5.26 9.13 -9.21
CA SER A 65 3.86 9.27 -9.63
C SER A 65 3.72 10.15 -10.88
N ALA A 66 4.56 11.17 -11.02
CA ALA A 66 4.60 12.03 -12.21
C ALA A 66 5.31 11.36 -13.41
N ALA A 67 6.20 10.39 -13.17
CA ALA A 67 6.87 9.61 -14.22
C ALA A 67 6.02 8.43 -14.73
N LEU A 68 5.07 7.93 -13.94
CA LEU A 68 4.18 6.82 -14.32
C LEU A 68 3.34 7.04 -15.60
N PRO A 69 2.86 8.25 -15.96
CA PRO A 69 2.16 8.43 -17.24
C PRO A 69 3.06 8.27 -18.47
N ALA A 70 4.39 8.41 -18.36
CA ALA A 70 5.29 8.33 -19.51
C ALA A 70 5.65 6.88 -19.95
N LEU A 71 5.39 5.88 -19.10
CA LEU A 71 5.71 4.48 -19.40
C LEU A 71 4.52 3.72 -20.04
N VAL A 72 3.30 4.24 -19.89
CA VAL A 72 2.08 3.59 -20.43
C VAL A 72 1.89 3.91 -21.93
N ASP A 73 2.42 5.05 -22.40
CA ASP A 73 2.32 5.47 -23.81
C ASP A 73 3.32 4.74 -24.74
N ASP A 74 4.25 3.94 -24.22
CA ASP A 74 5.32 3.27 -25.00
C ASP A 74 5.02 1.77 -25.27
N ILE A 75 3.81 1.29 -24.92
CA ILE A 75 3.36 -0.10 -25.13
C ILE A 75 2.02 -0.16 -25.89
N ALA A 76 1.77 0.81 -26.78
CA ALA A 76 0.65 0.80 -27.73
C ALA A 76 1.17 0.84 -29.17
#